data_AF-A0A254RRU6-F1
#
_entry.id   AF-A0A254RRU6-F1
#
_cell.length_a   1.000
_cell.length_b   1.000
_cell.length_c   1.000
_cell.angle_alpha   90.00
_cell.angle_beta   90.00
_cell.angle_gamma   90.00
#
_symmetry.space_group_name_H-M   'P 1'
#
loop_
_entity.id
_entity.type
_entity.pdbx_description
1 polymer ?
#
loop_
_entity_poly.entity_id
_entity_poly.type
_entity_poly.pdbx_seq_one_letter_code
_entity_poly.pdbx_strand_id
1 'polypeptide(L)'
;MEATMETEEVMEEKNPNALVLIDEGKQFAVKTDCMDPEALFLDKKNFVPMLNQVKKIARGLIADVHTEEGFKARKAMNAKLAKLKTAIEDRGAQVAKELKAKPKRVDETRRLVKETLEMLQKEVMAPIREIEARQQEIVEISNIPATAIGCNSEGCRQVLEAIEAHVHDAKYWDESYQEAMDAINDARRQVNGILASAEKQEAEKAELERLRASQADFEKAAREKAEAEKRETEEKLRKAQEEAETAKREAEAAKREAAEAQKLTNVDFGEADAKATREAMLFPDDERQYRRMANREALEDLMNYGLDEAAAKQLVTDIVHGKVRHVRFVY
;
A
#
# COMPACT_ATOMS: atom_id res chain seq x y z
N MET A 1 11.52 116.63 -4.52
CA MET A 1 11.97 116.88 -5.90
C MET A 1 13.38 116.32 -5.95
N GLU A 2 13.71 115.25 -6.67
CA GLU A 2 13.19 114.73 -7.94
C GLU A 2 13.15 113.20 -7.90
N ALA A 3 12.16 112.64 -8.59
CA ALA A 3 12.06 111.21 -8.85
C ALA A 3 13.05 110.84 -9.97
N THR A 4 14.07 110.06 -9.65
CA THR A 4 14.88 109.38 -10.66
C THR A 4 14.08 108.19 -11.18
N MET A 5 13.49 108.37 -12.36
CA MET A 5 12.98 107.30 -13.19
C MET A 5 14.14 106.38 -13.56
N GLU A 6 14.22 105.20 -12.95
CA GLU A 6 14.99 104.09 -13.49
C GLU A 6 14.31 103.65 -14.80
N THR A 7 14.91 104.05 -15.91
CA THR A 7 14.69 103.42 -17.20
C THR A 7 15.15 101.97 -17.11
N GLU A 8 14.19 101.08 -16.88
CA GLU A 8 14.35 99.64 -17.00
C GLU A 8 14.63 99.32 -18.48
N GLU A 9 15.91 99.28 -18.83
CA GLU A 9 16.41 98.82 -20.12
C GLU A 9 16.09 97.32 -20.21
N VAL A 10 14.91 96.99 -20.76
CA VAL A 10 14.56 95.62 -21.11
C VAL A 10 15.56 95.16 -22.17
N MET A 11 16.60 94.45 -21.73
CA MET A 11 17.42 93.64 -22.63
C MET A 11 16.48 92.66 -23.34
N GLU A 12 16.14 92.99 -24.57
CA GLU A 12 15.36 92.17 -25.48
C GLU A 12 16.22 90.93 -25.78
N GLU A 13 16.12 89.89 -24.93
CA GLU A 13 16.67 88.58 -25.21
C GLU A 13 16.18 88.19 -26.61
N LYS A 14 17.11 88.15 -27.57
CA LYS A 14 16.83 87.70 -28.93
C LYS A 14 16.35 86.26 -28.84
N ASN A 15 15.04 86.06 -28.85
CA ASN A 15 14.44 84.75 -28.94
C ASN A 15 14.94 84.12 -30.26
N PRO A 16 15.80 83.08 -30.22
CA PRO A 16 16.40 82.49 -31.42
C PRO A 16 15.35 81.75 -32.27
N ASN A 17 14.20 81.43 -31.67
CA ASN A 17 13.07 80.80 -32.34
C ASN A 17 12.03 81.82 -32.80
N ALA A 18 12.29 83.13 -32.65
CA ALA A 18 11.38 84.16 -33.11
C ALA A 18 11.17 84.06 -34.63
N LEU A 19 9.91 84.11 -35.02
CA LEU A 19 9.53 84.25 -36.42
C LEU A 19 9.64 85.72 -36.80
N VAL A 20 10.28 85.98 -37.94
CA VAL A 20 10.35 87.31 -38.57
C VAL A 20 9.61 87.23 -39.91
N LEU A 21 8.77 88.24 -40.17
CA LEU A 21 8.02 88.35 -41.42
C LEU A 21 8.91 88.97 -42.51
N ILE A 22 8.87 88.38 -43.70
CA ILE A 22 9.47 88.95 -44.91
C ILE A 22 8.33 89.20 -45.91
N ASP A 23 8.16 90.45 -46.37
CA ASP A 23 7.19 90.77 -47.43
C ASP A 23 7.87 90.66 -48.80
N GLU A 24 7.54 89.60 -49.55
CA GLU A 24 8.09 89.34 -50.89
C GLU A 24 7.22 89.94 -52.00
N GLY A 25 6.42 90.96 -51.68
CA GLY A 25 5.57 91.69 -52.63
C GLY A 25 4.28 90.94 -52.98
N LYS A 26 4.32 89.65 -53.35
CA LYS A 26 3.12 88.84 -53.68
C LYS A 26 2.60 88.01 -52.49
N GLN A 27 3.41 87.78 -51.47
CA GLN A 27 3.07 86.99 -50.28
C GLN A 27 3.94 87.39 -49.08
N PHE A 28 3.46 87.05 -47.88
CA PHE A 28 4.30 87.03 -46.70
C PHE A 28 5.04 85.70 -46.61
N ALA A 29 6.34 85.76 -46.42
CA ALA A 29 7.18 84.64 -46.04
C ALA A 29 7.57 84.78 -44.56
N VAL A 30 7.82 83.65 -43.92
CA VAL A 30 8.25 83.61 -42.51
C VAL A 30 9.66 83.07 -42.48
N LYS A 31 10.57 83.81 -41.84
CA LYS A 31 11.94 83.35 -41.58
C LYS A 31 12.09 83.03 -40.10
N THR A 32 12.72 81.90 -39.81
CA THR A 32 13.14 81.50 -38.48
C THR A 32 14.44 80.75 -38.57
N ASP A 33 15.29 80.90 -37.55
CA ASP A 33 16.50 80.11 -37.38
C ASP A 33 16.22 78.80 -36.61
N CYS A 34 14.97 78.60 -36.17
CA CYS A 34 14.51 77.38 -35.52
C CYS A 34 14.38 76.24 -36.54
N MET A 35 15.25 75.24 -36.43
CA MET A 35 15.20 74.02 -37.24
C MET A 35 14.17 73.01 -36.73
N ASP A 36 13.64 73.19 -35.52
CA ASP A 36 12.65 72.30 -34.91
C ASP A 36 11.23 72.90 -34.94
N PRO A 37 10.35 72.38 -35.81
CA PRO A 37 8.95 72.80 -35.89
C PRO A 37 8.15 72.52 -34.61
N GLU A 38 8.52 71.51 -33.81
CA GLU A 38 7.83 71.21 -32.56
C GLU A 38 8.10 72.30 -31.52
N ALA A 39 9.38 72.60 -31.26
CA ALA A 39 9.79 73.70 -30.37
C ALA A 39 9.20 75.05 -30.81
N LEU A 40 9.09 75.29 -32.12
CA LEU A 40 8.51 76.51 -32.65
C LEU A 40 7.04 76.69 -32.19
N PHE A 41 6.22 75.64 -32.31
CA PHE A 41 4.79 75.70 -32.01
C PHE A 41 4.44 75.53 -30.52
N LEU A 42 5.37 75.03 -29.70
CA LEU A 42 5.17 74.88 -28.26
C LEU A 42 5.20 76.21 -27.49
N ASP A 43 5.96 77.20 -27.94
CA ASP A 43 5.99 78.53 -27.33
C ASP A 43 5.34 79.61 -28.22
N LYS A 44 4.18 80.09 -27.78
CA LYS A 44 3.46 81.20 -28.43
C LYS A 44 4.29 82.48 -28.57
N LYS A 45 5.30 82.70 -27.72
CA LYS A 45 6.19 83.87 -27.78
C LYS A 45 6.98 83.92 -29.09
N ASN A 46 7.24 82.76 -29.72
CA ASN A 46 7.94 82.67 -31.00
C ASN A 46 7.20 83.41 -32.13
N PHE A 47 5.87 83.45 -32.07
CA PHE A 47 5.03 84.10 -33.09
C PHE A 47 4.82 85.59 -32.83
N VAL A 48 5.08 86.10 -31.62
CA VAL A 48 4.77 87.48 -31.22
C VAL A 48 5.47 88.52 -32.12
N PRO A 49 6.78 88.40 -32.45
CA PRO A 49 7.46 89.37 -33.30
C PRO A 49 6.88 89.44 -34.71
N MET A 50 6.67 88.28 -35.36
CA MET A 50 6.02 88.20 -36.66
C MET A 50 4.60 88.77 -36.64
N LEU A 51 3.79 88.43 -35.63
CA LEU A 51 2.42 88.96 -35.51
C LEU A 51 2.41 90.48 -35.33
N ASN A 52 3.37 91.06 -34.61
CA ASN A 52 3.50 92.51 -34.46
C ASN A 52 3.89 93.19 -35.77
N GLN A 53 4.79 92.59 -36.57
CA GLN A 53 5.13 93.08 -37.91
C GLN A 53 3.93 93.02 -38.87
N VAL A 54 3.19 91.91 -38.86
CA VAL A 54 1.95 91.76 -39.65
C VAL A 54 0.92 92.83 -39.25
N LYS A 55 0.70 93.06 -37.95
CA LYS A 55 -0.21 94.11 -37.46
C LYS A 55 0.21 95.49 -37.94
N LYS A 56 1.52 95.81 -37.89
CA LYS A 56 2.05 97.09 -38.36
C LYS A 56 1.81 97.29 -39.86
N ILE A 57 2.09 96.28 -40.69
CA ILE A 57 1.88 96.32 -42.15
C ILE A 57 0.39 96.44 -42.49
N ALA A 58 -0.46 95.63 -41.86
CA ALA A 58 -1.89 95.63 -42.16
C ALA A 58 -2.60 96.93 -41.74
N ARG A 59 -2.28 97.47 -40.55
CA ARG A 59 -2.86 98.74 -40.05
C ARG A 59 -2.29 99.97 -40.75
N GLY A 60 -1.06 99.89 -41.25
CA GLY A 60 -0.42 100.97 -42.00
C GLY A 60 -0.92 101.14 -43.44
N LEU A 61 -1.81 100.27 -43.93
CA LEU A 61 -2.33 100.35 -45.29
C LEU A 61 -3.36 101.50 -45.43
N ILE A 62 -2.90 102.65 -45.95
CA ILE A 62 -3.75 103.79 -46.31
C ILE A 62 -4.20 103.61 -47.78
N ALA A 63 -5.36 103.01 -47.98
CA ALA A 63 -5.95 102.75 -49.30
C ALA A 63 -7.45 103.08 -49.29
N ASP A 64 -7.95 103.93 -50.19
CA ASP A 64 -9.37 104.29 -50.21
C ASP A 64 -10.23 103.16 -50.77
N VAL A 65 -11.23 102.73 -50.00
CA VAL A 65 -12.15 101.64 -50.37
C VAL A 65 -13.06 102.00 -51.55
N HIS A 66 -13.27 103.30 -51.81
CA HIS A 66 -14.12 103.78 -52.88
C HIS A 66 -13.38 103.96 -54.22
N THR A 67 -12.05 103.77 -54.24
CA THR A 67 -11.23 103.80 -55.46
C THR A 67 -10.92 102.38 -55.95
N GLU A 68 -10.85 102.18 -57.26
CA GLU A 68 -10.54 100.86 -57.84
C GLU A 68 -9.16 100.35 -57.38
N GLU A 69 -8.17 101.24 -57.31
CA GLU A 69 -6.81 100.93 -56.87
C GLU A 69 -6.75 100.58 -55.38
N GLY A 70 -7.41 101.37 -54.52
CA GLY A 70 -7.44 101.12 -53.09
C GLY A 70 -8.23 99.85 -52.71
N PHE A 71 -9.31 99.54 -53.44
CA PHE A 71 -10.02 98.28 -53.33
C PHE A 71 -9.13 97.08 -53.69
N LYS A 72 -8.41 97.14 -54.83
CA LYS A 72 -7.46 96.09 -55.24
C LYS A 72 -6.34 95.89 -54.22
N ALA A 73 -5.77 96.96 -53.68
CA ALA A 73 -4.70 96.90 -52.68
C ALA A 73 -5.15 96.23 -51.37
N ARG A 74 -6.35 96.56 -50.87
CA ARG A 74 -6.93 95.92 -49.68
C ARG A 74 -7.23 94.43 -49.91
N LYS A 75 -7.75 94.08 -51.08
CA LYS A 75 -7.99 92.68 -51.48
C LYS A 75 -6.68 91.88 -51.54
N ALA A 76 -5.62 92.46 -52.09
CA ALA A 76 -4.30 91.83 -52.15
C ALA A 76 -3.71 91.62 -50.75
N MET A 77 -3.80 92.62 -49.86
CA MET A 77 -3.34 92.48 -48.48
C MET A 77 -4.10 91.38 -47.73
N ASN A 78 -5.43 91.32 -47.87
CA ASN A 78 -6.24 90.24 -47.29
C ASN A 78 -5.82 88.86 -47.82
N ALA A 79 -5.53 88.75 -49.11
CA ALA A 79 -5.05 87.49 -49.69
C ALA A 79 -3.67 87.07 -49.12
N LYS A 80 -2.76 88.01 -48.87
CA LYS A 80 -1.48 87.72 -48.19
C LYS A 80 -1.70 87.22 -46.76
N LEU A 81 -2.58 87.87 -45.99
CA LEU A 81 -2.93 87.46 -44.63
C LEU A 81 -3.57 86.07 -44.59
N ALA A 82 -4.48 85.79 -45.53
CA ALA A 82 -5.13 84.48 -45.63
C ALA A 82 -4.12 83.36 -45.92
N LYS A 83 -3.20 83.58 -46.86
CA LYS A 83 -2.12 82.61 -47.17
C LYS A 83 -1.21 82.35 -45.97
N LEU A 84 -0.78 83.40 -45.28
CA LEU A 84 0.06 83.27 -44.09
C LEU A 84 -0.65 82.50 -42.97
N LYS A 85 -1.92 82.81 -42.72
CA LYS A 85 -2.76 82.07 -41.76
C LYS A 85 -2.81 80.59 -42.11
N THR A 86 -3.18 80.25 -43.34
CA THR A 86 -3.30 78.85 -43.78
C THR A 86 -1.96 78.11 -43.65
N ALA A 87 -0.84 78.73 -44.05
CA ALA A 87 0.48 78.11 -43.92
C ALA A 87 0.86 77.77 -42.47
N ILE A 88 0.54 78.65 -41.52
CA ILE A 88 0.82 78.41 -40.08
C ILE A 88 -0.09 77.31 -39.53
N GLU A 89 -1.39 77.33 -39.87
CA GLU A 89 -2.36 76.29 -39.45
C GLU A 89 -1.98 74.92 -40.01
N ASP A 90 -1.66 74.83 -41.30
CA ASP A 90 -1.26 73.57 -41.96
C ASP A 90 0.02 73.01 -41.34
N ARG A 91 1.01 73.86 -41.05
CA ARG A 91 2.24 73.45 -40.40
C ARG A 91 2.01 72.98 -38.96
N GLY A 92 1.19 73.70 -38.19
CA GLY A 92 0.83 73.30 -36.83
C GLY A 92 0.06 71.99 -36.79
N ALA A 93 -0.85 71.78 -37.76
CA ALA A 93 -1.58 70.52 -37.91
C ALA A 93 -0.64 69.34 -38.24
N GLN A 94 0.36 69.56 -39.09
CA GLN A 94 1.39 68.55 -39.38
C GLN A 94 2.20 68.20 -38.13
N VAL A 95 2.69 69.20 -37.39
CA VAL A 95 3.43 69.00 -36.13
C VAL A 95 2.59 68.23 -35.12
N ALA A 96 1.32 68.62 -34.93
CA ALA A 96 0.41 67.91 -34.03
C ALA A 96 0.16 66.44 -34.46
N LYS A 97 0.08 66.18 -35.77
CA LYS A 97 -0.06 64.83 -36.32
C LYS A 97 1.18 63.98 -36.05
N GLU A 98 2.37 64.52 -36.29
CA GLU A 98 3.65 63.85 -36.05
C GLU A 98 3.85 63.56 -34.55
N LEU A 99 3.58 64.54 -33.68
CA LEU A 99 3.61 64.37 -32.23
C LEU A 99 2.67 63.26 -31.74
N LYS A 100 1.43 63.21 -32.27
CA LYS A 100 0.48 62.14 -31.93
C LYS A 100 0.88 60.77 -32.47
N ALA A 101 1.67 60.71 -33.54
CA ALA A 101 2.16 59.46 -34.12
C ALA A 101 3.39 58.90 -33.37
N LYS A 102 4.18 59.74 -32.68
CA LYS A 102 5.39 59.32 -31.95
C LYS A 102 5.12 58.23 -30.91
N PRO A 103 4.11 58.33 -30.00
CA PRO A 103 3.85 57.28 -29.01
C PRO A 103 3.60 55.91 -29.65
N LYS A 104 2.76 55.86 -30.68
CA LYS A 104 2.45 54.61 -31.40
C LYS A 104 3.71 53.96 -31.98
N ARG A 105 4.59 54.74 -32.62
CA ARG A 105 5.85 54.24 -33.18
C ARG A 105 6.80 53.72 -32.10
N VAL A 106 6.86 54.41 -30.96
CA VAL A 106 7.67 53.99 -29.81
C VAL A 106 7.14 52.66 -29.27
N ASP A 107 5.83 52.53 -29.09
CA ASP A 107 5.23 51.30 -28.59
C ASP A 107 5.38 50.12 -29.55
N GLU A 108 5.25 50.34 -30.86
CA GLU A 108 5.53 49.32 -31.89
C GLU A 108 6.99 48.85 -31.81
N THR A 109 7.94 49.78 -31.69
CA THR A 109 9.36 49.45 -31.54
C THR A 109 9.62 48.67 -30.24
N ARG A 110 9.07 49.15 -29.12
CA ARG A 110 9.20 48.48 -27.82
C ARG A 110 8.64 47.07 -27.84
N ARG A 111 7.50 46.87 -28.49
CA ARG A 111 6.86 45.56 -28.64
C ARG A 111 7.75 44.61 -29.45
N LEU A 112 8.24 45.04 -30.61
CA LEU A 112 9.14 44.23 -31.44
C LEU A 112 10.39 43.80 -30.68
N VAL A 113 11.02 44.75 -29.98
CA VAL A 113 12.22 44.47 -29.16
C VAL A 113 11.89 43.46 -28.07
N LYS A 114 10.78 43.66 -27.34
CA LYS A 114 10.35 42.74 -26.28
C LYS A 114 10.12 41.33 -26.82
N GLU A 115 9.30 41.20 -27.86
CA GLU A 115 8.93 39.90 -28.45
C GLU A 115 10.18 39.16 -28.99
N THR A 116 11.10 39.88 -29.63
CA THR A 116 12.36 39.31 -30.13
C THR A 116 13.25 38.81 -28.98
N LEU A 117 13.41 39.60 -27.91
CA LEU A 117 14.22 39.20 -26.76
C LEU A 117 13.59 38.03 -26.00
N GLU A 118 12.26 38.00 -25.85
CA GLU A 118 11.55 36.86 -25.23
C GLU A 118 11.72 35.57 -26.04
N MET A 119 11.68 35.66 -27.38
CA MET A 119 11.95 34.53 -28.27
C MET A 119 13.39 34.03 -28.10
N LEU A 120 14.38 34.93 -28.17
CA LEU A 120 15.79 34.56 -27.98
C LEU A 120 16.06 33.98 -26.58
N GLN A 121 15.43 34.52 -25.53
CA GLN A 121 15.52 33.93 -24.19
C GLN A 121 15.01 32.49 -24.15
N LYS A 122 13.90 32.20 -24.86
CA LYS A 122 13.37 30.83 -24.96
C LYS A 122 14.31 29.92 -25.72
N GLU A 123 14.85 30.36 -26.85
CA GLU A 123 15.80 29.59 -27.66
C GLU A 123 17.09 29.28 -26.89
N VAL A 124 17.65 30.27 -26.18
CA VAL A 124 18.84 30.08 -25.34
C VAL A 124 18.59 29.10 -24.19
N MET A 125 17.41 29.15 -23.59
CA MET A 125 17.05 28.24 -22.49
C MET A 125 16.57 26.86 -22.96
N ALA A 126 16.20 26.68 -24.22
CA ALA A 126 15.60 25.43 -24.70
C ALA A 126 16.54 24.22 -24.57
N PRO A 127 17.83 24.28 -24.98
CA PRO A 127 18.75 23.16 -24.81
C PRO A 127 18.92 22.76 -23.33
N ILE A 128 19.06 23.73 -22.42
CA ILE A 128 19.19 23.45 -20.99
C ILE A 128 17.94 22.75 -20.46
N ARG A 129 16.75 23.24 -20.82
CA ARG A 129 15.48 22.62 -20.41
C ARG A 129 15.32 21.20 -20.97
N GLU A 130 15.77 20.95 -22.19
CA GLU A 130 15.74 19.61 -22.79
C GLU A 130 16.66 18.65 -22.03
N ILE A 131 17.85 19.10 -21.64
CA ILE A 131 18.79 18.32 -20.81
C ILE A 131 18.19 18.06 -19.43
N GLU A 132 17.67 19.10 -18.76
CA GLU A 132 17.02 18.97 -17.44
C GLU A 132 15.84 18.00 -17.48
N ALA A 133 15.03 18.04 -18.55
CA ALA A 133 13.92 17.10 -18.74
C ALA A 133 14.42 15.65 -18.91
N ARG A 134 15.48 15.42 -19.68
CA ARG A 134 16.11 14.11 -19.82
C ARG A 134 16.69 13.62 -18.49
N GLN A 135 17.38 14.48 -17.74
CA GLN A 135 17.88 14.14 -16.40
C GLN A 135 16.76 13.79 -15.43
N GLN A 136 15.64 14.50 -15.47
CA GLN A 136 14.47 14.19 -14.66
C GLN A 136 13.89 12.81 -15.04
N GLU A 137 13.80 12.48 -16.32
CA GLU A 137 13.36 11.15 -16.78
C GLU A 137 14.31 10.03 -16.28
N ILE A 138 15.63 10.25 -16.28
CA ILE A 138 16.62 9.31 -15.74
C ILE A 138 16.40 9.08 -14.22
N VAL A 139 16.10 10.15 -13.48
CA VAL A 139 15.76 10.05 -12.05
C VAL A 139 14.47 9.26 -11.85
N GLU A 140 13.46 9.46 -12.70
CA GLU A 140 12.22 8.70 -12.66
C GLU A 140 12.46 7.21 -12.93
N ILE A 141 13.22 6.87 -13.97
CA ILE A 141 13.64 5.48 -14.29
C ILE A 141 14.34 4.84 -13.09
N SER A 142 15.28 5.57 -12.47
CA SER A 142 16.03 5.09 -11.30
C SER A 142 15.13 4.79 -10.10
N ASN A 143 13.97 5.43 -10.01
CA ASN A 143 13.00 5.23 -8.92
C ASN A 143 11.96 4.13 -9.22
N ILE A 144 11.81 3.68 -10.47
CA ILE A 144 10.86 2.61 -10.85
C ILE A 144 10.99 1.36 -9.98
N PRO A 145 12.20 0.84 -9.65
CA PRO A 145 12.33 -0.38 -8.85
C PRO A 145 11.64 -0.33 -7.49
N ALA A 146 11.50 0.87 -6.90
CA ALA A 146 10.80 1.03 -5.62
C ALA A 146 9.33 0.60 -5.72
N THR A 147 8.71 0.72 -6.90
CA THR A 147 7.32 0.31 -7.14
C THR A 147 7.13 -1.22 -7.17
N ALA A 148 8.18 -1.98 -7.46
CA ALA A 148 8.14 -3.45 -7.46
C ALA A 148 8.23 -4.05 -6.05
N ILE A 149 8.62 -3.27 -5.05
CA ILE A 149 8.79 -3.76 -3.67
C ILE A 149 7.43 -4.18 -3.11
N GLY A 150 7.31 -5.46 -2.73
CA GLY A 150 6.08 -6.04 -2.17
C GLY A 150 5.08 -6.52 -3.22
N CYS A 151 5.38 -6.37 -4.50
CA CYS A 151 4.61 -7.02 -5.57
C CYS A 151 4.85 -8.54 -5.59
N ASN A 152 3.89 -9.26 -6.18
CA ASN A 152 4.05 -10.66 -6.57
C ASN A 152 4.89 -10.77 -7.86
N SER A 153 5.19 -12.00 -8.29
CA SER A 153 5.99 -12.26 -9.49
C SER A 153 5.40 -11.59 -10.74
N GLU A 154 4.07 -11.59 -10.88
CA GLU A 154 3.39 -10.95 -11.99
C GLU A 154 3.50 -9.43 -11.96
N GLY A 155 3.33 -8.79 -10.80
CA GLY A 155 3.51 -7.34 -10.66
C GLY A 155 4.95 -6.93 -10.97
N CYS A 156 5.94 -7.73 -10.55
CA CYS A 156 7.34 -7.46 -10.89
C CYS A 156 7.60 -7.56 -12.40
N ARG A 157 6.94 -8.49 -13.10
CA ARG A 157 7.02 -8.57 -14.58
C ARG A 157 6.42 -7.34 -15.27
N GLN A 158 5.32 -6.80 -14.75
CA GLN A 158 4.72 -5.57 -15.29
C GLN A 158 5.64 -4.35 -15.10
N VAL A 159 6.30 -4.26 -13.94
CA VAL A 159 7.30 -3.20 -13.71
C VAL A 159 8.50 -3.35 -14.65
N LEU A 160 8.93 -4.58 -14.92
CA LEU A 160 10.01 -4.85 -15.88
C LEU A 160 9.63 -4.42 -17.30
N GLU A 161 8.40 -4.70 -17.73
CA GLU A 161 7.86 -4.25 -19.01
C GLU A 161 7.83 -2.73 -19.11
N ALA A 162 7.45 -2.04 -18.02
CA ALA A 162 7.49 -0.58 -17.97
C ALA A 162 8.92 -0.02 -18.14
N ILE A 163 9.93 -0.67 -17.54
CA ILE A 163 11.34 -0.29 -17.70
C ILE A 163 11.78 -0.47 -19.16
N GLU A 164 11.46 -1.61 -19.77
CA GLU A 164 11.85 -1.93 -21.16
C GLU A 164 11.10 -1.06 -22.20
N ALA A 165 9.96 -0.47 -21.83
CA ALA A 165 9.22 0.46 -22.69
C ALA A 165 9.86 1.85 -22.81
N HIS A 166 10.85 2.20 -21.98
CA HIS A 166 11.58 3.46 -22.11
C HIS A 166 12.41 3.54 -23.40
N VAL A 167 12.74 4.76 -23.81
CA VAL A 167 13.50 4.99 -25.03
C VAL A 167 14.94 4.48 -24.87
N HIS A 168 15.43 3.73 -25.86
CA HIS A 168 16.81 3.22 -25.90
C HIS A 168 17.67 3.89 -26.99
N ASP A 169 17.09 4.86 -27.69
CA ASP A 169 17.72 5.51 -28.84
C ASP A 169 18.78 6.54 -28.39
N ALA A 170 19.98 6.45 -28.97
CA ALA A 170 21.08 7.34 -28.63
C ALA A 170 20.82 8.80 -29.03
N LYS A 171 20.03 9.03 -30.08
CA LYS A 171 19.73 10.38 -30.55
C LYS A 171 18.71 11.08 -29.66
N TYR A 172 17.80 10.34 -29.02
CA TYR A 172 16.88 10.91 -28.03
C TYR A 172 17.61 11.43 -26.80
N TRP A 173 18.50 10.61 -26.23
CA TRP A 173 19.20 10.94 -24.98
C TRP A 173 20.40 11.87 -25.16
N ASP A 174 20.99 11.88 -26.37
CA ASP A 174 22.14 12.70 -26.77
C ASP A 174 23.29 12.63 -25.74
N GLU A 175 23.63 13.72 -25.05
CA GLU A 175 24.70 13.72 -24.03
C GLU A 175 24.39 12.85 -22.80
N SER A 176 23.11 12.61 -22.50
CA SER A 176 22.66 11.84 -21.35
C SER A 176 22.51 10.35 -21.65
N TYR A 177 22.93 9.88 -22.84
CA TYR A 177 22.69 8.50 -23.28
C TYR A 177 23.29 7.45 -22.35
N GLN A 178 24.54 7.62 -21.93
CA GLN A 178 25.18 6.64 -21.03
C GLN A 178 24.47 6.59 -19.68
N GLU A 179 24.18 7.73 -19.07
CA GLU A 179 23.48 7.81 -17.79
C GLU A 179 22.07 7.18 -17.86
N ALA A 180 21.34 7.41 -18.96
CA ALA A 180 20.04 6.80 -19.19
C ALA A 180 20.13 5.28 -19.34
N MET A 181 21.08 4.78 -20.13
CA MET A 181 21.26 3.34 -20.30
C MET A 181 21.69 2.67 -19.00
N ASP A 182 22.56 3.31 -18.22
CA ASP A 182 22.98 2.81 -16.91
C ASP A 182 21.78 2.75 -15.95
N ALA A 183 20.97 3.81 -15.89
CA ALA A 183 19.75 3.83 -15.06
C ALA A 183 18.74 2.75 -15.46
N ILE A 184 18.49 2.55 -16.77
CA ILE A 184 17.60 1.48 -17.27
C ILE A 184 18.16 0.11 -16.89
N ASN A 185 19.46 -0.12 -17.10
CA ASN A 185 20.10 -1.39 -16.79
C ASN A 185 20.10 -1.70 -15.29
N ASP A 186 20.38 -0.70 -14.46
CA ASP A 186 20.36 -0.84 -13.01
C ASP A 186 18.94 -1.02 -12.48
N ALA A 187 17.95 -0.29 -13.01
CA ALA A 187 16.55 -0.48 -12.65
C ALA A 187 16.09 -1.91 -13.00
N ARG A 188 16.40 -2.37 -14.21
CA ARG A 188 16.14 -3.73 -14.66
C ARG A 188 16.80 -4.78 -13.77
N ARG A 189 18.07 -4.57 -13.41
CA ARG A 189 18.80 -5.48 -12.51
C ARG A 189 18.13 -5.58 -11.14
N GLN A 190 17.73 -4.44 -10.57
CA GLN A 190 17.04 -4.39 -9.27
C GLN A 190 15.70 -5.12 -9.32
N VAL A 191 14.86 -4.84 -10.32
CA VAL A 191 13.54 -5.48 -10.46
C VAL A 191 13.67 -6.99 -10.69
N ASN A 192 14.64 -7.44 -11.48
CA ASN A 192 14.92 -8.88 -11.64
C ASN A 192 15.31 -9.55 -10.30
N GLY A 193 16.08 -8.86 -9.45
CA GLY A 193 16.39 -9.34 -8.11
C GLY A 193 15.15 -9.47 -7.22
N ILE A 194 14.24 -8.50 -7.29
CA ILE A 194 12.96 -8.52 -6.57
C ILE A 194 12.06 -9.65 -7.10
N LEU A 195 11.95 -9.79 -8.42
CA LEU A 195 11.19 -10.86 -9.09
C LEU A 195 11.66 -12.24 -8.63
N ALA A 196 12.98 -12.51 -8.66
CA ALA A 196 13.52 -13.78 -8.20
C ALA A 196 13.20 -14.06 -6.73
N SER A 197 13.19 -13.03 -5.88
CA SER A 197 12.77 -13.17 -4.48
C SER A 197 11.27 -13.47 -4.34
N ALA A 198 10.42 -12.80 -5.13
CA ALA A 198 8.98 -13.02 -5.14
C ALA A 198 8.63 -14.43 -5.64
N GLU A 199 9.23 -14.89 -6.74
CA GLU A 199 9.05 -16.24 -7.28
C GLU A 199 9.46 -17.32 -6.26
N LYS A 200 10.58 -17.11 -5.56
CA LYS A 200 11.00 -18.00 -4.48
C LYS A 200 9.98 -18.06 -3.35
N GLN A 201 9.50 -16.91 -2.88
CA GLN A 201 8.49 -16.87 -1.80
C GLN A 201 7.16 -17.51 -2.21
N GLU A 202 6.75 -17.33 -3.47
CA GLU A 202 5.54 -17.95 -4.02
C GLU A 202 5.70 -19.47 -4.13
N ALA A 203 6.85 -19.94 -4.61
CA ALA A 203 7.15 -21.37 -4.69
C ALA A 203 7.18 -22.02 -3.30
N GLU A 204 7.83 -21.39 -2.31
CA GLU A 204 7.88 -21.86 -0.92
C GLU A 204 6.47 -21.92 -0.29
N LYS A 205 5.61 -20.91 -0.55
CA LYS A 205 4.21 -20.93 -0.09
C LYS A 205 3.42 -22.07 -0.74
N ALA A 206 3.56 -22.26 -2.05
CA ALA A 206 2.88 -23.32 -2.78
C ALA A 206 3.33 -24.72 -2.32
N GLU A 207 4.62 -24.91 -2.03
CA GLU A 207 5.14 -26.17 -1.47
C GLU A 207 4.61 -26.41 -0.05
N LEU A 208 4.60 -25.38 0.79
CA LEU A 208 4.06 -25.47 2.15
C LEU A 208 2.57 -25.82 2.15
N GLU A 209 1.79 -25.27 1.22
CA GLU A 209 0.38 -25.61 1.05
C GLU A 209 0.20 -27.06 0.59
N ARG A 210 1.01 -27.56 -0.35
CA ARG A 210 1.00 -28.98 -0.75
C ARG A 210 1.35 -29.90 0.40
N LEU A 211 2.35 -29.54 1.21
CA LEU A 211 2.74 -30.33 2.37
C LEU A 211 1.63 -30.37 3.42
N ARG A 212 0.96 -29.23 3.68
CA ARG A 212 -0.20 -29.15 4.59
C ARG A 212 -1.38 -29.96 4.08
N ALA A 213 -1.68 -29.93 2.79
CA ALA A 213 -2.73 -30.74 2.18
C ALA A 213 -2.44 -32.24 2.34
N SER A 214 -1.21 -32.66 2.02
CA SER A 214 -0.77 -34.05 2.20
C SER A 214 -0.86 -34.50 3.66
N GLN A 215 -0.39 -33.68 4.61
CA GLN A 215 -0.51 -33.98 6.04
C GLN A 215 -1.96 -34.09 6.50
N ALA A 216 -2.85 -33.21 6.02
CA ALA A 216 -4.27 -33.27 6.33
C ALA A 216 -4.92 -34.54 5.78
N ASP A 217 -4.53 -35.00 4.59
CA ASP A 217 -5.01 -36.25 4.00
C ASP A 217 -4.50 -37.48 4.78
N PHE A 218 -3.22 -37.49 5.18
CA PHE A 218 -2.68 -38.52 6.07
C PHE A 218 -3.38 -38.54 7.43
N GLU A 219 -3.65 -37.38 8.02
CA GLU A 219 -4.35 -37.27 9.30
C GLU A 219 -5.80 -37.76 9.18
N LYS A 220 -6.51 -37.39 8.12
CA LYS A 220 -7.85 -37.92 7.83
C LYS A 220 -7.83 -39.44 7.68
N ALA A 221 -6.91 -39.98 6.86
CA ALA A 221 -6.77 -41.42 6.68
C ALA A 221 -6.42 -42.15 7.99
N ALA A 222 -5.58 -41.54 8.84
CA ALA A 222 -5.27 -42.08 10.17
C ALA A 222 -6.47 -42.05 11.11
N ARG A 223 -7.26 -40.96 11.11
CA ARG A 223 -8.50 -40.84 11.88
C ARG A 223 -9.55 -41.86 11.42
N GLU A 224 -9.74 -42.03 10.11
CA GLU A 224 -10.66 -43.02 9.55
C GLU A 224 -10.24 -44.45 9.90
N LYS A 225 -8.95 -44.78 9.83
CA LYS A 225 -8.43 -46.09 10.28
C LYS A 225 -8.65 -46.31 11.77
N ALA A 226 -8.34 -45.31 12.60
CA ALA A 226 -8.55 -45.40 14.04
C ALA A 226 -10.05 -45.51 14.40
N GLU A 227 -10.93 -44.83 13.67
CA GLU A 227 -12.38 -44.95 13.84
C GLU A 227 -12.89 -46.32 13.38
N ALA A 228 -12.38 -46.85 12.27
CA ALA A 228 -12.70 -48.21 11.80
C ALA A 228 -12.24 -49.27 12.80
N GLU A 229 -11.03 -49.16 13.35
CA GLU A 229 -10.51 -50.07 14.37
C GLU A 229 -11.31 -49.97 15.68
N LYS A 230 -11.71 -48.75 16.10
CA LYS A 230 -12.63 -48.58 17.22
C LYS A 230 -13.98 -49.24 16.96
N ARG A 231 -14.58 -49.05 15.78
CA ARG A 231 -15.84 -49.72 15.41
C ARG A 231 -15.69 -51.23 15.39
N GLU A 232 -14.58 -51.76 14.88
CA GLU A 232 -14.33 -53.20 14.85
C GLU A 232 -14.14 -53.78 16.26
N THR A 233 -13.39 -53.09 17.13
CA THR A 233 -13.20 -53.51 18.52
C THR A 233 -14.51 -53.42 19.33
N GLU A 234 -15.30 -52.36 19.14
CA GLU A 234 -16.64 -52.24 19.73
C GLU A 234 -17.60 -53.32 19.21
N GLU A 235 -17.58 -53.65 17.92
CA GLU A 235 -18.41 -54.72 17.35
C GLU A 235 -17.98 -56.11 17.87
N LYS A 236 -16.67 -56.36 17.97
CA LYS A 236 -16.13 -57.59 18.58
C LYS A 236 -16.52 -57.71 20.05
N LEU A 237 -16.44 -56.61 20.80
CA LEU A 237 -16.86 -56.58 22.20
C LEU A 237 -18.36 -56.82 22.33
N ARG A 238 -19.19 -56.22 21.46
CA ARG A 238 -20.63 -56.43 21.43
C ARG A 238 -20.99 -57.88 21.12
N LYS A 239 -20.36 -58.48 20.10
CA LYS A 239 -20.54 -59.91 19.77
C LYS A 239 -20.12 -60.82 20.92
N ALA A 240 -18.98 -60.57 21.56
CA ALA A 240 -18.54 -61.34 22.73
C ALA A 240 -19.49 -61.18 23.93
N GLN A 241 -20.07 -59.99 24.13
CA GLN A 241 -21.09 -59.76 25.16
C GLN A 241 -22.40 -60.48 24.84
N GLU A 242 -22.86 -60.42 23.59
CA GLU A 242 -24.04 -61.14 23.10
C GLU A 242 -23.84 -62.66 23.28
N GLU A 243 -22.71 -63.22 22.87
CA GLU A 243 -22.35 -64.64 23.04
C GLU A 243 -22.23 -65.04 24.52
N ALA A 244 -21.63 -64.19 25.36
CA ALA A 244 -21.56 -64.43 26.80
C ALA A 244 -22.95 -64.37 27.45
N GLU A 245 -23.84 -63.51 26.97
CA GLU A 245 -25.22 -63.43 27.44
C GLU A 245 -26.04 -64.64 26.99
N THR A 246 -25.90 -65.08 25.74
CA THR A 246 -26.55 -66.31 25.26
C THR A 246 -26.03 -67.53 26.02
N ALA A 247 -24.72 -67.66 26.23
CA ALA A 247 -24.13 -68.73 27.03
C ALA A 247 -24.60 -68.70 28.49
N LYS A 248 -24.78 -67.50 29.08
CA LYS A 248 -25.38 -67.36 30.42
C LYS A 248 -26.85 -67.78 30.44
N ARG A 249 -27.64 -67.39 29.44
CA ARG A 249 -29.05 -67.78 29.31
C ARG A 249 -29.20 -69.29 29.11
N GLU A 250 -28.35 -69.91 28.30
CA GLU A 250 -28.30 -71.36 28.11
C GLU A 250 -27.85 -72.09 29.38
N ALA A 251 -26.82 -71.60 30.08
CA ALA A 251 -26.39 -72.17 31.35
C ALA A 251 -27.46 -72.01 32.44
N GLU A 252 -28.20 -70.90 32.46
CA GLU A 252 -29.32 -70.71 33.38
C GLU A 252 -30.50 -71.61 33.02
N ALA A 253 -30.82 -71.77 31.74
CA ALA A 253 -31.83 -72.71 31.26
C ALA A 253 -31.45 -74.16 31.62
N ALA A 254 -30.20 -74.58 31.38
CA ALA A 254 -29.69 -75.89 31.76
C ALA A 254 -29.68 -76.10 33.28
N LYS A 255 -29.40 -75.06 34.09
CA LYS A 255 -29.54 -75.14 35.55
C LYS A 255 -31.00 -75.26 35.99
N ARG A 256 -31.94 -74.57 35.33
CA ARG A 256 -33.37 -74.70 35.60
C ARG A 256 -33.86 -76.10 35.23
N GLU A 257 -33.44 -76.64 34.08
CA GLU A 257 -33.77 -77.99 33.63
C GLU A 257 -33.12 -79.05 34.52
N ALA A 258 -31.88 -78.86 34.98
CA ALA A 258 -31.23 -79.75 35.96
C ALA A 258 -31.89 -79.67 37.35
N ALA A 259 -32.36 -78.48 37.76
CA ALA A 259 -33.12 -78.31 39.00
C ALA A 259 -34.53 -78.92 38.90
N GLU A 260 -35.13 -78.92 37.70
CA GLU A 260 -36.41 -79.56 37.42
C GLU A 260 -36.26 -81.09 37.31
N ALA A 261 -35.16 -81.58 36.72
CA ALA A 261 -34.77 -82.98 36.74
C ALA A 261 -34.44 -83.46 38.18
N GLN A 262 -33.79 -82.64 39.00
CA GLN A 262 -33.59 -82.93 40.43
C GLN A 262 -34.90 -82.93 41.22
N LYS A 263 -35.89 -82.12 40.82
CA LYS A 263 -37.24 -82.20 41.39
C LYS A 263 -37.96 -83.46 40.93
N LEU A 264 -37.76 -83.93 39.69
CA LEU A 264 -38.34 -85.18 39.21
C LEU A 264 -37.68 -86.43 39.84
N THR A 265 -36.37 -86.40 40.17
CA THR A 265 -35.69 -87.50 40.88
C THR A 265 -35.98 -87.54 42.38
N ASN A 266 -36.38 -86.41 42.98
CA ASN A 266 -36.76 -86.33 44.40
C ASN A 266 -38.25 -86.63 44.66
N VAL A 267 -39.03 -86.95 43.62
CA VAL A 267 -40.44 -87.37 43.76
C VAL A 267 -40.59 -88.90 43.69
N ASP A 268 -39.52 -89.66 43.41
CA ASP A 268 -39.56 -91.14 43.33
C ASP A 268 -38.53 -91.89 44.23
N PHE A 269 -37.83 -91.20 45.12
CA PHE A 269 -37.00 -91.79 46.20
C PHE A 269 -37.46 -91.39 47.61
N GLY A 270 -38.67 -90.82 47.72
CA GLY A 270 -39.26 -90.28 48.95
C GLY A 270 -39.90 -91.29 49.92
N GLU A 271 -39.96 -92.59 49.58
CA GLU A 271 -40.66 -93.59 50.41
C GLU A 271 -39.82 -94.79 50.87
N ALA A 272 -38.54 -94.88 50.50
CA ALA A 272 -37.68 -96.02 50.89
C ALA A 272 -36.48 -95.68 51.79
N ASP A 273 -36.07 -94.41 51.91
CA ASP A 273 -34.85 -94.02 52.66
C ASP A 273 -35.12 -93.12 53.89
N ALA A 274 -36.40 -92.96 54.27
CA ALA A 274 -36.82 -92.17 55.43
C ALA A 274 -37.07 -93.00 56.71
N LYS A 275 -36.78 -94.32 56.69
CA LYS A 275 -36.99 -95.23 57.82
C LYS A 275 -35.73 -95.97 58.31
N ALA A 276 -34.58 -95.75 57.67
CA ALA A 276 -33.31 -96.45 57.99
C ALA A 276 -32.21 -95.55 58.60
N THR A 277 -32.43 -94.24 58.72
CA THR A 277 -31.42 -93.28 59.22
C THR A 277 -31.97 -92.35 60.30
N ARG A 278 -32.84 -92.90 61.16
CA ARG A 278 -33.24 -92.28 62.45
C ARG A 278 -33.12 -93.26 63.64
N GLU A 279 -32.28 -94.28 63.47
CA GLU A 279 -32.02 -95.35 64.44
C GLU A 279 -30.53 -95.77 64.39
N ALA A 280 -29.63 -94.80 64.54
CA ALA A 280 -28.19 -95.03 64.69
C ALA A 280 -27.53 -94.01 65.65
N MET A 281 -28.27 -93.62 66.69
CA MET A 281 -27.76 -93.01 67.91
C MET A 281 -27.96 -94.01 69.04
N LEU A 282 -27.02 -94.92 69.23
CA LEU A 282 -26.80 -95.71 70.43
C LEU A 282 -25.55 -96.56 70.16
N PHE A 283 -24.41 -96.22 70.74
CA PHE A 283 -23.37 -97.22 70.89
C PHE A 283 -23.62 -97.92 72.23
N PRO A 284 -23.39 -99.23 72.38
CA PRO A 284 -22.90 -99.69 73.66
C PRO A 284 -21.49 -99.06 73.82
N ASP A 285 -21.38 -97.99 74.61
CA ASP A 285 -20.10 -97.35 74.92
C ASP A 285 -19.12 -98.30 75.65
N ASP A 286 -19.58 -99.48 76.06
CA ASP A 286 -18.80 -100.49 76.79
C ASP A 286 -17.73 -101.18 75.93
N GLU A 287 -17.95 -101.40 74.63
CA GLU A 287 -16.99 -102.13 73.80
C GLU A 287 -15.76 -101.28 73.43
N ARG A 288 -15.93 -99.96 73.30
CA ARG A 288 -14.80 -99.03 73.07
C ARG A 288 -13.97 -98.80 74.33
N GLN A 289 -14.62 -98.75 75.49
CA GLN A 289 -13.89 -98.63 76.75
C GLN A 289 -13.15 -99.93 77.08
N TYR A 290 -13.76 -101.09 76.87
CA TYR A 290 -13.12 -102.39 77.07
C TYR A 290 -11.88 -102.56 76.17
N ARG A 291 -11.97 -102.21 74.88
CA ARG A 291 -10.81 -102.23 73.96
C ARG A 291 -9.68 -101.30 74.38
N ARG A 292 -9.99 -100.13 74.96
CA ARG A 292 -8.97 -99.20 75.48
C ARG A 292 -8.32 -99.71 76.75
N MET A 293 -9.08 -100.33 77.64
CA MET A 293 -8.56 -100.92 78.88
C MET A 293 -7.65 -102.13 78.58
N ALA A 294 -8.12 -103.09 77.78
CA ALA A 294 -7.34 -104.26 77.39
C ALA A 294 -6.03 -103.91 76.66
N ASN A 295 -6.04 -102.86 75.82
CA ASN A 295 -4.82 -102.38 75.16
C ASN A 295 -3.84 -101.68 76.12
N ARG A 296 -4.34 -101.09 77.22
CA ARG A 296 -3.51 -100.45 78.25
C ARG A 296 -2.90 -101.50 79.18
N GLU A 297 -3.65 -102.54 79.56
CA GLU A 297 -3.11 -103.66 80.36
C GLU A 297 -2.03 -104.42 79.58
N ALA A 298 -2.25 -104.71 78.29
CA ALA A 298 -1.22 -105.31 77.45
C ALA A 298 0.03 -104.44 77.33
N LEU A 299 -0.10 -103.10 77.37
CA LEU A 299 1.04 -102.20 77.37
C LEU A 299 1.83 -102.28 78.68
N GLU A 300 1.14 -102.34 79.83
CA GLU A 300 1.77 -102.47 81.14
C GLU A 300 2.50 -103.81 81.33
N ASP A 301 1.91 -104.92 80.85
CA ASP A 301 2.56 -106.24 80.89
C ASP A 301 3.84 -106.26 80.05
N LEU A 302 3.81 -105.68 78.84
CA LEU A 302 5.00 -105.57 77.99
C LEU A 302 6.11 -104.74 78.66
N MET A 303 5.74 -103.68 79.38
CA MET A 303 6.70 -102.89 80.16
C MET A 303 7.27 -103.67 81.34
N ASN A 304 6.46 -104.47 82.03
CA ASN A 304 6.93 -105.35 83.12
C ASN A 304 7.87 -106.46 82.64
N TYR A 305 7.72 -106.94 81.40
CA TYR A 305 8.65 -107.88 80.76
C TYR A 305 9.92 -107.22 80.20
N GLY A 306 10.13 -105.92 80.47
CA GLY A 306 11.40 -105.22 80.22
C GLY A 306 11.47 -104.45 78.89
N LEU A 307 10.34 -104.21 78.21
CA LEU A 307 10.29 -103.31 77.04
C LEU A 307 10.17 -101.84 77.47
N ASP A 308 10.84 -100.95 76.74
CA ASP A 308 10.67 -99.51 76.93
C ASP A 308 9.27 -99.04 76.48
N GLU A 309 8.74 -98.00 77.13
CA GLU A 309 7.36 -97.53 76.93
C GLU A 309 7.07 -97.10 75.47
N ALA A 310 8.04 -96.51 74.77
CA ALA A 310 7.86 -96.06 73.39
C ALA A 310 7.80 -97.27 72.44
N ALA A 311 8.68 -98.26 72.63
CA ALA A 311 8.66 -99.50 71.85
C ALA A 311 7.38 -100.32 72.11
N ALA A 312 6.93 -100.40 73.37
CA ALA A 312 5.72 -101.13 73.73
C ALA A 312 4.45 -100.49 73.12
N LYS A 313 4.33 -99.15 73.12
CA LYS A 313 3.22 -98.44 72.47
C LYS A 313 3.18 -98.66 70.97
N GLN A 314 4.36 -98.64 70.33
CA GLN A 314 4.46 -98.86 68.90
C GLN A 314 4.04 -100.30 68.53
N LEU A 315 4.47 -101.29 69.32
CA LEU A 315 4.10 -102.69 69.10
C LEU A 315 2.59 -102.94 69.26
N VAL A 316 1.96 -102.41 70.32
CA VAL A 316 0.50 -102.48 70.51
C VAL A 316 -0.23 -101.86 69.33
N THR A 317 0.26 -100.71 68.83
CA THR A 317 -0.32 -100.02 67.67
C THR A 317 -0.21 -100.87 66.40
N ASP A 318 0.94 -101.47 66.14
CA ASP A 318 1.16 -102.28 64.95
C ASP A 318 0.38 -103.61 64.97
N ILE A 319 0.10 -104.17 66.15
CA ILE A 319 -0.80 -105.33 66.31
C ILE A 319 -2.25 -104.94 66.04
N VAL A 320 -2.73 -103.81 66.58
CA VAL A 320 -4.11 -103.32 66.32
C VAL A 320 -4.32 -103.01 64.84
N HIS A 321 -3.31 -102.46 64.16
CA HIS A 321 -3.35 -102.19 62.72
C HIS A 321 -3.02 -103.42 61.85
N GLY A 322 -2.80 -104.60 62.45
CA GLY A 322 -2.59 -105.86 61.74
C GLY A 322 -1.27 -105.97 60.97
N LYS A 323 -0.26 -105.16 61.31
CA LYS A 323 1.06 -105.19 60.67
C LYS A 323 1.93 -106.35 61.17
N VAL A 324 1.64 -106.86 62.37
CA VAL A 324 2.26 -108.07 62.91
C VAL A 324 1.43 -109.27 62.45
N ARG A 325 1.96 -110.05 61.51
CA ARG A 325 1.25 -111.21 60.94
C ARG A 325 1.05 -112.28 62.01
N HIS A 326 -0.14 -112.87 62.05
CA HIS A 326 -0.57 -113.95 62.95
C HIS A 326 -0.81 -113.61 64.43
N VAL A 327 -0.74 -112.33 64.83
CA VAL A 327 -1.07 -111.88 66.20
C VAL A 327 -2.16 -110.80 66.15
N ARG A 328 -3.21 -110.96 66.96
CA ARG A 328 -4.29 -109.95 67.12
C ARG A 328 -4.79 -109.93 68.56
N PHE A 329 -5.19 -108.77 69.05
CA PHE A 329 -5.91 -108.67 70.31
C PHE A 329 -7.29 -109.29 70.17
N VAL A 330 -7.64 -110.13 71.13
CA VAL A 330 -9.00 -110.64 71.31
C VAL A 330 -9.60 -109.79 72.41
N TYR A 331 -10.72 -109.15 72.10
CA TYR A 331 -11.52 -108.35 73.01
C TYR A 331 -12.83 -109.07 73.28
#